data_AF-A0A6G2DE02-F1
#
_entry.id   AF-A0A6G2DE02-F1
#
_cell.length_a   1.000
_cell.length_b   1.000
_cell.length_c   1.000
_cell.angle_alpha   90.00
_cell.angle_beta   90.00
_cell.angle_gamma   90.00
#
_symmetry.space_group_name_H-M   'P 1'
#
loop_
_entity.id
_entity.type
_entity.pdbx_description
1 polymer ?
#
loop_
_entity_poly.entity_id
_entity_poly.type
_entity_poly.pdbx_seq_one_letter_code
_entity_poly.pdbx_strand_id
1 'polypeptide(L)'
;ADGSWIRKAFNGKGVAIVKSTEQAGKFTLTAHSDLLKSSQVTVFTGKKEGQEKTVLGTEVPKVQTIIGEAPEMPTTVPFVYSDGSRAERPVTWSSVDVSKPGIVTVKGMADGREVEAHVKVLAIAKELPTVKRIAPNTDLNSVDKSVSYVLTDGSVQEYEVDSWEITEVDKAKLSV
;
A
#
# COMPACT_ATOMS: atom_id res chain seq x y z
N ALA A 1 27.78 -1.28 -28.57
CA ALA A 1 26.67 -1.35 -27.61
C ALA A 1 26.31 0.08 -27.25
N ASP A 2 25.02 0.43 -27.25
CA ASP A 2 24.51 1.79 -26.98
C ASP A 2 24.47 2.13 -25.47
N GLY A 3 24.92 1.21 -24.61
CA GLY A 3 24.92 1.37 -23.15
C GLY A 3 23.58 1.02 -22.49
N SER A 4 22.59 0.54 -23.26
CA SER A 4 21.30 0.09 -22.71
C SER A 4 21.41 -1.31 -22.08
N TRP A 5 20.65 -1.53 -21.00
CA TRP A 5 20.52 -2.82 -20.33
C TRP A 5 19.07 -3.32 -20.49
N ILE A 6 18.86 -4.30 -21.38
CA ILE A 6 17.53 -4.85 -21.68
C ILE A 6 17.51 -6.38 -21.55
N ARG A 7 16.42 -6.93 -21.02
CA ARG A 7 16.21 -8.37 -20.90
C ARG A 7 14.71 -8.70 -20.90
N LYS A 8 14.30 -9.67 -21.73
CA LYS A 8 12.93 -10.22 -21.67
C LYS A 8 12.77 -11.13 -20.45
N ALA A 9 11.60 -11.09 -19.83
CA ALA A 9 11.22 -12.07 -18.82
C ALA A 9 11.03 -13.46 -19.45
N PHE A 10 11.27 -14.52 -18.67
CA PHE A 10 10.98 -15.90 -19.00
C PHE A 10 10.08 -16.49 -17.91
N ASN A 11 8.92 -17.02 -18.28
CA ASN A 11 7.85 -17.44 -17.34
C ASN A 11 7.54 -16.35 -16.29
N GLY A 12 7.43 -15.10 -16.76
CA GLY A 12 7.10 -13.94 -15.93
C GLY A 12 8.22 -13.43 -15.03
N LYS A 13 9.45 -13.97 -15.10
CA LYS A 13 10.56 -13.60 -14.20
C LYS A 13 11.88 -13.34 -14.94
N GLY A 14 12.78 -12.63 -14.26
CA GLY A 14 14.14 -12.35 -14.70
C GLY A 14 14.99 -11.87 -13.51
N VAL A 15 16.30 -11.73 -13.70
CA VAL A 15 17.21 -11.24 -12.66
C VAL A 15 18.16 -10.19 -13.23
N ALA A 16 18.38 -9.12 -12.45
CA ALA A 16 19.44 -8.14 -12.66
C ALA A 16 20.42 -8.22 -11.49
N ILE A 17 21.71 -8.26 -11.78
CA ILE A 17 22.77 -8.34 -10.77
C ILE A 17 23.57 -7.03 -10.85
N VAL A 18 23.58 -6.27 -9.76
CA VAL A 18 24.30 -5.00 -9.67
C VAL A 18 25.42 -5.16 -8.65
N LYS A 19 26.65 -4.86 -9.06
CA LYS A 19 27.83 -4.85 -8.18
C LYS A 19 27.96 -3.46 -7.57
N SER A 20 28.21 -3.38 -6.26
CA SER A 20 28.53 -2.12 -5.60
C SER A 20 29.89 -1.57 -6.04
N THR A 21 30.13 -0.29 -5.76
CA THR A 21 31.47 0.31 -5.85
C THR A 21 32.12 0.33 -4.47
N GLU A 22 33.34 0.86 -4.40
CA GLU A 22 33.99 1.14 -3.12
C GLU A 22 33.38 2.34 -2.39
N GLN A 23 32.57 3.17 -3.04
CA GLN A 23 32.00 4.37 -2.43
C GLN A 23 30.70 4.05 -1.67
N ALA A 24 30.57 4.58 -0.46
CA ALA A 24 29.30 4.54 0.26
C ALA A 24 28.27 5.44 -0.44
N GLY A 25 27.00 5.04 -0.40
CA GLY A 25 25.93 5.77 -1.06
C GLY A 25 24.69 4.91 -1.26
N LYS A 26 24.01 5.13 -2.39
CA LYS A 26 22.86 4.35 -2.81
C LYS A 26 22.77 4.30 -4.32
N PHE A 27 22.16 3.26 -4.85
CA PHE A 27 21.75 3.19 -6.24
C PHE A 27 20.27 2.83 -6.35
N THR A 28 19.61 3.35 -7.37
CA THR A 28 18.21 3.03 -7.68
C THR A 28 18.17 2.30 -9.02
N LEU A 29 17.64 1.07 -9.01
CA LEU A 29 17.38 0.30 -10.21
C LEU A 29 15.92 0.49 -10.62
N THR A 30 15.68 1.05 -11.80
CA THR A 30 14.33 1.23 -12.37
C THR A 30 14.12 0.27 -13.53
N ALA A 31 13.02 -0.47 -13.50
CA ALA A 31 12.59 -1.38 -14.55
C ALA A 31 11.39 -0.78 -15.30
N HIS A 32 11.53 -0.73 -16.64
CA HIS A 32 10.49 -0.27 -17.55
C HIS A 32 10.08 -1.42 -18.48
N SER A 33 8.80 -1.45 -18.85
CA SER A 33 8.26 -2.35 -19.87
C SER A 33 7.09 -1.65 -20.54
N ASP A 34 6.95 -1.84 -21.84
CA ASP A 34 5.91 -1.19 -22.64
C ASP A 34 4.52 -1.46 -22.06
N LEU A 35 3.72 -0.39 -21.95
CA LEU A 35 2.34 -0.41 -21.42
C LEU A 35 2.19 -0.91 -19.98
N LEU A 36 3.29 -1.13 -19.26
CA LEU A 36 3.29 -1.55 -17.86
C LEU A 36 3.80 -0.43 -16.97
N LYS A 37 3.22 -0.35 -15.77
CA LYS A 37 3.71 0.55 -14.74
C LYS A 37 5.15 0.17 -14.39
N SER A 38 6.05 1.15 -14.41
CA SER A 38 7.45 0.97 -14.03
C SER A 38 7.58 0.71 -12.54
N SER A 39 8.66 0.03 -12.16
CA SER A 39 8.97 -0.25 -10.76
C SER A 39 10.43 0.08 -10.47
N GLN A 40 10.73 0.48 -9.24
CA GLN A 40 12.10 0.78 -8.83
C GLN A 40 12.42 0.20 -7.45
N VAL A 41 13.70 -0.05 -7.23
CA VAL A 41 14.24 -0.42 -5.92
C VAL A 41 15.50 0.39 -5.64
N THR A 42 15.63 0.90 -4.42
CA THR A 42 16.84 1.59 -3.96
C THR A 42 17.59 0.68 -3.01
N VAL A 43 18.89 0.54 -3.24
CA VAL A 43 19.81 -0.23 -2.40
C VAL A 43 20.87 0.73 -1.85
N PHE A 44 21.11 0.67 -0.55
CA PHE A 44 22.13 1.44 0.15
C PHE A 44 23.43 0.64 0.24
N THR A 45 24.56 1.29 -0.01
CA THR A 45 25.90 0.71 0.10
C THR A 45 26.68 1.44 1.18
N GLY A 46 27.13 0.72 2.20
CA GLY A 46 27.91 1.26 3.31
C GLY A 46 29.42 0.99 3.17
N LYS A 47 30.21 1.60 4.05
CA LYS A 47 31.63 1.28 4.29
C LYS A 47 31.80 0.81 5.73
N LYS A 48 32.55 -0.27 5.93
CA LYS A 48 32.73 -0.89 7.26
C LYS A 48 33.89 -0.28 8.07
N GLU A 49 34.65 0.66 7.52
CA GLU A 49 35.86 1.20 8.17
C GLU A 49 35.68 2.62 8.71
N GLY A 50 35.85 2.78 10.03
CA GLY A 50 36.47 3.92 10.74
C GLY A 50 35.95 5.35 10.53
N GLN A 51 35.01 5.58 9.62
CA GLN A 51 34.49 6.89 9.28
C GLN A 51 33.27 7.25 10.12
N GLU A 52 33.04 8.56 10.27
CA GLU A 52 31.86 9.09 10.96
C GLU A 52 30.57 8.47 10.42
N LYS A 53 29.66 8.17 11.35
CA LYS A 53 28.34 7.63 11.04
C LYS A 53 27.50 8.70 10.36
N THR A 54 27.29 8.54 9.06
CA THR A 54 26.48 9.46 8.26
C THR A 54 25.22 8.76 7.76
N VAL A 55 24.15 9.53 7.56
CA VAL A 55 22.89 9.02 7.04
C VAL A 55 22.98 8.92 5.51
N LEU A 56 22.83 7.72 4.96
CA LEU A 56 22.78 7.47 3.52
C LEU A 56 21.38 7.74 2.93
N GLY A 57 20.34 7.57 3.73
CA GLY A 57 18.97 7.91 3.37
C GLY A 57 17.95 7.25 4.29
N THR A 58 16.71 7.25 3.83
CA THR A 58 15.57 6.66 4.54
C THR A 58 14.90 5.61 3.67
N GLU A 59 14.38 4.57 4.32
CA GLU A 59 13.49 3.63 3.66
C GLU A 59 12.11 4.30 3.48
N VAL A 60 11.46 4.09 2.33
CA VAL A 60 10.16 4.71 2.01
C VAL A 60 9.04 3.77 2.45
N PRO A 61 8.27 4.09 3.51
CA PRO A 61 7.19 3.24 3.97
C PRO A 61 6.10 3.11 2.90
N LYS A 62 5.43 1.96 2.88
CA LYS A 62 4.27 1.71 2.03
C LYS A 62 3.06 1.52 2.93
N VAL A 63 2.06 2.38 2.76
CA VAL A 63 0.81 2.38 3.54
C VAL A 63 -0.33 2.10 2.57
N GLN A 64 -1.37 1.39 3.04
CA GLN A 64 -2.58 1.16 2.28
C GLN A 64 -3.78 1.76 3.02
N THR A 65 -4.72 2.30 2.27
CA THR A 65 -6.02 2.78 2.79
C THR A 65 -7.08 2.67 1.70
N ILE A 66 -8.34 2.85 2.07
CA ILE A 66 -9.49 2.89 1.16
C ILE A 66 -9.86 4.35 0.88
N ILE A 67 -10.51 4.63 -0.26
CA ILE A 67 -11.02 5.98 -0.58
C ILE A 67 -11.83 6.53 0.61
N GLY A 68 -11.52 7.76 1.00
CA GLY A 68 -12.20 8.46 2.09
C GLY A 68 -11.74 8.08 3.50
N GLU A 69 -10.97 7.01 3.66
CA GLU A 69 -10.44 6.58 4.95
C GLU A 69 -9.03 7.13 5.18
N ALA A 70 -8.82 7.73 6.36
CA ALA A 70 -7.52 8.27 6.73
C ALA A 70 -6.51 7.13 6.90
N PRO A 71 -5.34 7.17 6.23
CA PRO A 71 -4.35 6.11 6.33
C PRO A 71 -3.67 6.14 7.69
N GLU A 72 -3.39 4.96 8.23
CA GLU A 72 -2.53 4.79 9.40
C GLU A 72 -1.07 5.05 9.02
N MET A 73 -0.66 6.32 9.12
CA MET A 73 0.71 6.71 8.82
C MET A 73 1.67 6.23 9.91
N PRO A 74 2.86 5.72 9.55
CA PRO A 74 3.84 5.25 10.54
C PRO A 74 4.35 6.41 11.38
N THR A 75 4.57 6.19 12.67
CA THR A 75 5.09 7.22 13.59
C THR A 75 6.61 7.36 13.53
N THR A 76 7.30 6.40 12.92
CA THR A 76 8.74 6.41 12.69
C THR A 76 9.07 6.07 11.24
N VAL A 77 10.27 6.46 10.79
CA VAL A 77 10.85 6.02 9.51
C VAL A 77 12.24 5.43 9.73
N PRO A 78 12.61 4.33 9.04
CA PRO A 78 13.95 3.75 9.15
C PRO A 78 14.98 4.62 8.43
N PHE A 79 16.01 5.04 9.17
CA PHE A 79 17.22 5.68 8.65
C PHE A 79 18.29 4.62 8.40
N VAL A 80 18.94 4.68 7.25
CA VAL A 80 20.05 3.80 6.88
C VAL A 80 21.37 4.58 6.95
N TYR A 81 22.34 4.03 7.66
CA TYR A 81 23.62 4.68 7.93
C TYR A 81 24.78 4.07 7.15
N SER A 82 25.87 4.83 7.03
CA SER A 82 27.09 4.44 6.31
C SER A 82 27.75 3.17 6.86
N ASP A 83 27.58 2.87 8.14
CA ASP A 83 28.06 1.67 8.82
C ASP A 83 27.19 0.43 8.56
N GLY A 84 26.12 0.56 7.77
CA GLY A 84 25.15 -0.49 7.48
C GLY A 84 24.10 -0.69 8.57
N SER A 85 24.16 0.07 9.66
CA SER A 85 23.13 0.04 10.71
C SER A 85 21.84 0.77 10.27
N ARG A 86 20.75 0.44 10.95
CA ARG A 86 19.45 1.11 10.81
C ARG A 86 19.02 1.70 12.15
N ALA A 87 18.34 2.84 12.13
CA ALA A 87 17.65 3.37 13.30
C ALA A 87 16.31 3.96 12.91
N GLU A 88 15.28 3.72 13.72
CA GLU A 88 13.98 4.36 13.53
C GLU A 88 14.00 5.76 14.12
N ARG A 89 13.45 6.72 13.38
CA ARG A 89 13.35 8.12 13.82
C ARG A 89 11.90 8.58 13.77
N PRO A 90 11.42 9.32 14.78
CA PRO A 90 10.08 9.91 14.75
C PRO A 90 9.88 10.78 13.51
N VAL A 91 8.70 10.70 12.93
CA VAL A 91 8.33 11.44 11.72
C VAL A 91 6.99 12.15 11.92
N THR A 92 6.88 13.36 11.39
CA THR A 92 5.62 14.09 11.25
C THR A 92 5.27 14.17 9.78
N TRP A 93 4.12 13.64 9.39
CA TRP A 93 3.66 13.62 8.00
C TRP A 93 2.76 14.81 7.68
N SER A 94 2.81 15.26 6.42
CA SER A 94 1.81 16.16 5.85
C SER A 94 0.47 15.44 5.64
N SER A 95 -0.61 16.21 5.47
CA SER A 95 -1.92 15.66 5.10
C SER A 95 -1.85 14.90 3.78
N VAL A 96 -2.63 13.83 3.69
CA VAL A 96 -2.75 12.98 2.51
C VAL A 96 -4.15 13.08 1.93
N ASP A 97 -4.22 13.33 0.62
CA ASP A 97 -5.48 13.28 -0.12
C ASP A 97 -5.81 11.85 -0.50
N VAL A 98 -6.91 11.33 0.04
CA VAL A 98 -7.45 9.99 -0.19
C VAL A 98 -8.77 10.00 -0.96
N SER A 99 -9.08 11.12 -1.63
CA SER A 99 -10.32 11.26 -2.40
C SER A 99 -10.35 10.44 -3.70
N LYS A 100 -9.19 10.00 -4.18
CA LYS A 100 -9.04 9.26 -5.44
C LYS A 100 -8.17 8.02 -5.27
N PRO A 101 -8.49 6.92 -5.96
CA PRO A 101 -7.64 5.73 -5.93
C PRO A 101 -6.32 5.99 -6.66
N GLY A 102 -5.25 5.35 -6.20
CA GLY A 102 -3.92 5.52 -6.79
C GLY A 102 -2.79 5.34 -5.79
N ILE A 103 -1.58 5.74 -6.18
CA ILE A 103 -0.45 5.88 -5.26
C ILE A 103 -0.16 7.36 -5.10
N VAL A 104 -0.15 7.82 -3.85
CA VAL A 104 0.15 9.19 -3.45
C VAL A 104 1.49 9.17 -2.70
N THR A 105 2.41 10.05 -3.09
CA THR A 105 3.63 10.29 -2.32
C THR A 105 3.34 11.35 -1.27
N VAL A 106 3.46 10.96 0.00
CA VAL A 106 3.27 11.84 1.16
C VAL A 106 4.64 12.24 1.69
N LYS A 107 4.83 13.54 1.88
CA LYS A 107 6.04 14.10 2.47
C LYS A 107 5.90 14.19 3.99
N GLY A 108 7.02 14.06 4.69
CA GLY A 108 7.12 14.26 6.13
C GLY A 108 8.46 14.85 6.53
N MET A 109 8.60 15.15 7.81
CA MET A 109 9.84 15.61 8.43
C MET A 109 10.27 14.66 9.53
N ALA A 110 11.51 14.20 9.48
CA ALA A 110 12.15 13.37 10.50
C ALA A 110 13.59 13.81 10.70
N ASP A 111 14.00 14.05 11.95
CA ASP A 111 15.38 14.44 12.31
C ASP A 111 15.92 15.63 11.48
N GLY A 112 15.05 16.62 11.22
CA GLY A 112 15.37 17.82 10.43
C GLY A 112 15.48 17.60 8.92
N ARG A 113 15.02 16.46 8.39
CA ARG A 113 15.08 16.09 6.98
C ARG A 113 13.72 15.78 6.39
N GLU A 114 13.53 16.13 5.13
CA GLU A 114 12.37 15.69 4.35
C GLU A 114 12.47 14.18 4.08
N VAL A 115 11.37 13.48 4.34
CA VAL A 115 11.21 12.04 4.08
C VAL A 115 9.91 11.79 3.32
N GLU A 116 9.80 10.63 2.69
CA GLU A 116 8.65 10.26 1.87
C GLU A 116 8.03 8.93 2.32
N ALA A 117 6.73 8.80 2.12
CA ALA A 117 5.97 7.56 2.20
C ALA A 117 5.06 7.42 0.97
N HIS A 118 4.78 6.18 0.57
CA HIS A 118 3.84 5.88 -0.50
C HIS A 118 2.54 5.35 0.09
N VAL A 119 1.46 6.10 -0.09
CA VAL A 119 0.11 5.70 0.31
C VAL A 119 -0.62 5.16 -0.93
N LYS A 120 -1.00 3.88 -0.90
CA LYS A 120 -1.84 3.26 -1.93
C LYS A 120 -3.30 3.34 -1.48
N VAL A 121 -4.09 4.12 -2.20
CA VAL A 121 -5.52 4.32 -1.99
C VAL A 121 -6.29 3.34 -2.88
N LEU A 122 -7.09 2.48 -2.26
CA LEU A 122 -7.89 1.43 -2.89
C LEU A 122 -9.33 1.90 -3.08
N ALA A 123 -9.96 1.50 -4.19
CA ALA A 123 -11.39 1.71 -4.41
C ALA A 123 -12.15 0.40 -4.17
N ILE A 124 -13.45 0.51 -3.92
CA ILE A 124 -14.37 -0.62 -4.00
C ILE A 124 -14.47 -1.00 -5.48
N ALA A 125 -14.09 -2.23 -5.80
CA ALA A 125 -14.20 -2.78 -7.14
C ALA A 125 -15.58 -3.42 -7.38
N LYS A 126 -16.10 -4.14 -6.39
CA LYS A 126 -17.38 -4.86 -6.50
C LYS A 126 -17.95 -5.21 -5.14
N GLU A 127 -19.23 -4.97 -4.92
CA GLU A 127 -19.97 -5.54 -3.78
C GLU A 127 -20.35 -7.01 -4.06
N LEU A 128 -20.22 -7.87 -3.05
CA LEU A 128 -20.57 -9.27 -3.17
C LEU A 128 -22.02 -9.51 -2.76
N PRO A 129 -22.78 -10.33 -3.51
CA PRO A 129 -24.15 -10.64 -3.15
C PRO A 129 -24.18 -11.36 -1.81
N THR A 130 -24.97 -10.85 -0.88
CA THR A 130 -25.16 -11.44 0.45
C THR A 130 -26.55 -12.07 0.52
N VAL A 131 -26.63 -13.35 0.91
CA VAL A 131 -27.90 -14.06 1.09
C VAL A 131 -28.08 -14.34 2.58
N LYS A 132 -29.09 -13.72 3.22
CA LYS A 132 -29.51 -14.02 4.59
C LYS A 132 -30.81 -14.82 4.55
N ARG A 133 -30.94 -15.82 5.43
CA ARG A 133 -32.18 -16.59 5.61
C ARG A 133 -32.86 -16.11 6.89
N ILE A 134 -34.13 -15.70 6.77
CA ILE A 134 -34.93 -15.19 7.89
C ILE A 134 -36.27 -15.92 7.93
N ALA A 135 -36.84 -16.08 9.12
CA ALA A 135 -38.19 -16.62 9.29
C ALA A 135 -39.25 -15.51 9.06
N PRO A 136 -40.51 -15.87 8.75
CA PRO A 136 -41.61 -14.91 8.79
C PRO A 136 -41.64 -14.15 10.12
N ASN A 137 -41.92 -12.84 10.08
CA ASN A 137 -41.95 -11.94 11.24
C ASN A 137 -40.61 -11.76 11.99
N THR A 138 -39.47 -12.12 11.39
CA THR A 138 -38.15 -11.81 11.96
C THR A 138 -37.95 -10.29 12.05
N ASP A 139 -37.48 -9.80 13.20
CA ASP A 139 -37.00 -8.43 13.32
C ASP A 139 -35.72 -8.26 12.50
N LEU A 140 -35.78 -7.45 11.45
CA LEU A 140 -34.67 -7.19 10.53
C LEU A 140 -33.46 -6.56 11.23
N ASN A 141 -33.65 -5.91 12.37
CA ASN A 141 -32.54 -5.37 13.16
C ASN A 141 -31.69 -6.46 13.83
N SER A 142 -32.25 -7.66 14.04
CA SER A 142 -31.54 -8.81 14.60
C SER A 142 -30.78 -9.64 13.56
N VAL A 143 -30.95 -9.34 12.28
CA VAL A 143 -30.27 -10.04 11.18
C VAL A 143 -28.84 -9.53 11.10
N ASP A 144 -27.87 -10.45 11.00
CA ASP A 144 -26.45 -10.12 10.81
C ASP A 144 -26.27 -9.06 9.71
N LYS A 145 -25.64 -7.95 10.06
CA LYS A 145 -25.48 -6.76 9.21
C LYS A 145 -24.19 -6.80 8.37
N SER A 146 -23.37 -7.84 8.50
CA SER A 146 -22.16 -7.97 7.71
C SER A 146 -22.47 -8.27 6.23
N VAL A 147 -21.90 -7.46 5.35
CA VAL A 147 -21.83 -7.65 3.90
C VAL A 147 -20.38 -7.55 3.43
N SER A 148 -20.04 -8.27 2.37
CA SER A 148 -18.67 -8.31 1.83
C SER A 148 -18.53 -7.52 0.53
N TYR A 149 -17.36 -6.94 0.29
CA TYR A 149 -16.98 -6.28 -0.95
C TYR A 149 -15.54 -6.59 -1.33
N VAL A 150 -15.22 -6.42 -2.60
CA VAL A 150 -13.90 -6.63 -3.19
C VAL A 150 -13.27 -5.27 -3.47
N LEU A 151 -12.04 -5.06 -3.03
CA LEU A 151 -11.23 -3.88 -3.33
C LEU A 151 -10.50 -4.02 -4.68
N THR A 152 -9.96 -2.92 -5.20
CA THR A 152 -9.22 -2.90 -6.47
C THR A 152 -7.94 -3.74 -6.48
N ASP A 153 -7.44 -4.18 -5.33
CA ASP A 153 -6.33 -5.13 -5.24
C ASP A 153 -6.76 -6.60 -5.09
N GLY A 154 -8.07 -6.86 -5.15
CA GLY A 154 -8.66 -8.20 -5.06
C GLY A 154 -8.86 -8.69 -3.64
N SER A 155 -8.49 -7.92 -2.62
CA SER A 155 -8.82 -8.26 -1.23
C SER A 155 -10.32 -8.14 -0.98
N VAL A 156 -10.84 -8.99 -0.10
CA VAL A 156 -12.23 -8.97 0.35
C VAL A 156 -12.28 -8.32 1.73
N GLN A 157 -13.20 -7.39 1.91
CA GLN A 157 -13.48 -6.70 3.16
C GLN A 157 -14.96 -6.84 3.52
N GLU A 158 -15.28 -6.59 4.79
CA GLU A 158 -16.65 -6.59 5.30
C GLU A 158 -17.01 -5.20 5.85
N TYR A 159 -18.28 -4.83 5.76
CA TYR A 159 -18.83 -3.67 6.46
C TYR A 159 -20.21 -4.00 7.03
N GLU A 160 -20.60 -3.28 8.08
CA GLU A 160 -21.94 -3.39 8.67
C GLU A 160 -22.90 -2.42 7.97
N VAL A 161 -24.05 -2.93 7.51
CA VAL A 161 -25.13 -2.09 6.97
C VAL A 161 -26.02 -1.55 8.08
N ASP A 162 -26.55 -0.34 7.91
CA ASP A 162 -27.42 0.28 8.92
C ASP A 162 -28.74 -0.49 9.11
N SER A 163 -29.33 -0.95 8.01
CA SER A 163 -30.63 -1.64 8.00
C SER A 163 -30.77 -2.59 6.81
N TRP A 164 -31.57 -3.64 7.00
CA TRP A 164 -32.04 -4.51 5.94
C TRP A 164 -33.42 -4.06 5.44
N GLU A 165 -33.62 -4.09 4.13
CA GLU A 165 -34.92 -3.92 3.49
C GLU A 165 -35.29 -5.18 2.71
N ILE A 166 -36.56 -5.58 2.77
CA ILE A 166 -37.11 -6.67 1.97
C ILE A 166 -37.85 -6.05 0.80
N THR A 167 -37.59 -6.53 -0.41
CA THR A 167 -38.31 -6.08 -1.61
C THR A 167 -39.81 -6.45 -1.51
N GLU A 168 -40.68 -5.66 -2.14
CA GLU A 168 -42.14 -5.93 -2.15
C GLU A 168 -42.49 -7.33 -2.70
N VAL A 169 -41.73 -7.79 -3.70
CA VAL A 169 -41.90 -9.13 -4.32
C VAL A 169 -41.66 -10.25 -3.30
N ASP A 170 -40.70 -10.07 -2.39
CA ASP A 170 -40.36 -11.06 -1.39
C ASP A 170 -41.20 -10.94 -0.11
N LYS A 171 -41.70 -9.73 0.23
CA LYS A 171 -42.67 -9.55 1.33
C LYS A 171 -43.90 -10.44 1.15
N ALA A 172 -44.43 -10.54 -0.08
CA ALA A 172 -45.58 -11.39 -0.39
C ALA A 172 -45.35 -12.88 -0.11
N LYS A 173 -44.08 -13.34 -0.11
CA LYS A 173 -43.70 -14.73 0.21
C LYS A 173 -43.58 -14.98 1.72
N LEU A 174 -43.50 -13.93 2.52
CA LEU A 174 -43.37 -13.97 3.97
C LEU A 174 -44.72 -13.83 4.70
N SER A 175 -45.77 -13.42 3.98
CA SER A 175 -47.16 -13.37 4.44
C SER A 175 -47.79 -14.77 4.45
N VAL A 176 -47.37 -15.61 5.38
CA VAL A 176 -48.00 -16.93 5.65
C VAL A 176 -48.94 -16.81 6.84
#